data_AF-A0A0A2TL28-F1
#
_entry.id   AF-A0A0A2TL28-F1
#
_cell.length_a   1.000
_cell.length_b   1.000
_cell.length_c   1.000
_cell.angle_alpha   90.00
_cell.angle_beta   90.00
_cell.angle_gamma   90.00
#
_symmetry.space_group_name_H-M   'P 1'
#
loop_
_entity.id
_entity.type
_entity.pdbx_description
1 polymer ?
#
loop_
_entity_poly.entity_id
_entity_poly.type
_entity_poly.pdbx_seq_one_letter_code
_entity_poly.pdbx_strand_id
1 'polypeptide(L)'
;MRNGIGIILELIVGCLLGFFGVLVSVFSDGAFAERLITVLVVLVLYGCLSALFGFLLPKYSWKSGLIIAAPGTIMLFFYMLNNSYPFFNPFYVIYILVILGLSLLGAALGSTIKIR
;
A
#
# COMPACT_ATOMS: atom_id res chain seq x y z
N MET A 1 24.35 4.01 -1.90
CA MET A 1 23.85 3.08 -2.93
C MET A 1 22.63 2.39 -2.36
N ARG A 2 21.56 2.13 -3.13
CA ARG A 2 20.42 1.38 -2.59
C ARG A 2 20.86 -0.07 -2.43
N ASN A 3 21.04 -0.53 -1.20
CA ASN A 3 21.44 -1.91 -0.94
C ASN A 3 20.29 -2.83 -1.39
N GLY A 4 20.59 -3.87 -2.16
CA GLY A 4 19.57 -4.81 -2.68
C GLY A 4 18.66 -5.36 -1.57
N ILE A 5 19.19 -5.52 -0.36
CA ILE A 5 18.46 -5.92 0.85
C ILE A 5 17.27 -4.99 1.15
N GLY A 6 17.44 -3.66 1.02
CA GLY A 6 16.36 -2.70 1.27
C GLY A 6 15.20 -2.87 0.29
N ILE A 7 15.52 -3.17 -0.97
CA ILE A 7 14.52 -3.43 -2.03
C ILE A 7 13.72 -4.69 -1.71
N ILE A 8 14.41 -5.75 -1.30
CA ILE A 8 13.81 -7.03 -0.95
C ILE A 8 12.89 -6.84 0.27
N LEU A 9 13.31 -6.08 1.28
CA LEU A 9 12.49 -5.76 2.44
C LEU A 9 11.24 -4.95 2.07
N GLU A 10 11.37 -3.89 1.26
CA GLU A 10 10.23 -3.12 0.76
C GLU A 10 9.21 -4.02 0.03
N LEU A 11 9.71 -4.94 -0.80
CA LEU A 11 8.87 -5.86 -1.56
C LEU A 11 8.18 -6.88 -0.65
N ILE A 12 8.88 -7.46 0.32
CA ILE A 12 8.29 -8.38 1.31
C ILE A 12 7.18 -7.67 2.09
N VAL A 13 7.45 -6.45 2.58
CA VAL A 13 6.45 -5.64 3.29
C VAL A 13 5.26 -5.34 2.40
N GLY A 14 5.50 -4.95 1.14
CA GLY A 14 4.44 -4.71 0.16
C GLY A 14 3.59 -5.96 -0.10
N CYS A 15 4.20 -7.13 -0.22
CA CYS A 15 3.51 -8.41 -0.40
C CYS A 15 2.68 -8.78 0.84
N LEU A 16 3.21 -8.59 2.04
CA LEU A 16 2.47 -8.84 3.28
C LEU A 16 1.26 -7.91 3.41
N LEU A 17 1.43 -6.62 3.15
CA LEU A 17 0.33 -5.66 3.15
C LEU A 17 -0.69 -5.95 2.05
N GLY A 18 -0.23 -6.34 0.85
CA GLY A 18 -1.10 -6.67 -0.27
C GLY A 18 -1.95 -7.91 0.00
N PHE A 19 -1.31 -8.98 0.50
CA PHE A 19 -2.00 -10.23 0.78
C PHE A 19 -2.86 -10.13 2.05
N PHE A 20 -2.26 -9.81 3.20
CA PHE A 20 -2.96 -9.82 4.49
C PHE A 20 -3.78 -8.55 4.75
N GLY A 21 -3.40 -7.43 4.17
CA GLY A 21 -4.17 -6.18 4.29
C GLY A 21 -5.22 -6.08 3.20
N VAL A 22 -4.77 -5.89 1.96
CA VAL A 22 -5.66 -5.53 0.85
C VAL A 22 -6.61 -6.68 0.49
N LEU A 23 -6.13 -7.89 0.21
CA LEU A 23 -7.02 -8.98 -0.18
C LEU A 23 -7.97 -9.37 0.97
N VAL A 24 -7.46 -9.56 2.18
CA VAL A 24 -8.31 -9.90 3.35
C VAL A 24 -9.37 -8.81 3.60
N SER A 25 -9.03 -7.53 3.43
CA SER A 25 -10.02 -6.45 3.59
C SER A 25 -11.18 -6.53 2.59
N VAL A 26 -10.92 -7.02 1.37
CA VAL A 26 -11.91 -7.15 0.31
C VAL A 26 -12.70 -8.46 0.42
N PHE A 27 -12.07 -9.54 0.88
CA PHE A 27 -12.70 -10.86 1.10
C PHE A 27 -13.37 -11.02 2.47
N SER A 28 -13.25 -10.04 3.37
CA SER A 28 -13.90 -10.08 4.68
C SER A 28 -15.42 -10.22 4.51
N ASP A 29 -16.04 -11.27 5.05
CA ASP A 29 -17.50 -11.45 5.06
C ASP A 29 -18.21 -10.55 6.11
N GLY A 30 -17.48 -9.64 6.75
CA GLY A 30 -18.01 -8.69 7.73
C GLY A 30 -18.95 -7.64 7.13
N ALA A 31 -19.65 -6.93 8.00
CA ALA A 31 -20.55 -5.84 7.61
C ALA A 31 -19.78 -4.73 6.89
N PHE A 32 -20.47 -3.92 6.07
CA PHE A 32 -19.84 -2.85 5.29
C PHE A 32 -18.97 -1.89 6.14
N ALA A 33 -19.43 -1.55 7.35
CA ALA A 33 -18.68 -0.72 8.29
C ALA A 33 -17.36 -1.38 8.76
N GLU A 34 -17.37 -2.68 9.04
CA GLU A 34 -16.19 -3.43 9.49
C GLU A 34 -15.16 -3.54 8.36
N ARG A 35 -15.62 -3.74 7.11
CA ARG A 35 -14.76 -3.72 5.93
C ARG A 35 -14.08 -2.37 5.76
N LEU A 36 -14.84 -1.27 5.88
CA LEU A 36 -14.28 0.08 5.80
C LEU A 36 -13.24 0.36 6.88
N ILE A 37 -13.49 -0.07 8.12
CA ILE A 37 -12.52 0.06 9.22
C ILE A 37 -11.24 -0.72 8.89
N THR A 38 -11.38 -1.94 8.38
CA THR A 38 -10.23 -2.76 7.97
C THR A 38 -9.42 -2.08 6.87
N VAL A 39 -10.09 -1.54 5.85
CA VAL A 39 -9.45 -0.77 4.78
C VAL A 39 -8.71 0.46 5.34
N LEU A 40 -9.33 1.21 6.25
CA LEU A 40 -8.69 2.38 6.88
C LEU A 40 -7.41 1.99 7.64
N VAL A 41 -7.44 0.89 8.40
CA VAL A 41 -6.25 0.38 9.10
C VAL A 41 -5.14 0.03 8.11
N VAL A 42 -5.47 -0.66 7.02
CA VAL A 42 -4.50 -1.02 5.97
C VAL A 42 -3.90 0.22 5.32
N LEU A 43 -4.70 1.24 5.04
CA LEU A 43 -4.23 2.51 4.48
C LEU A 43 -3.27 3.25 5.41
N VAL A 44 -3.55 3.27 6.71
CA VAL A 44 -2.64 3.84 7.72
C VAL A 44 -1.32 3.07 7.73
N LEU A 45 -1.36 1.74 7.69
CA LEU A 45 -0.14 0.91 7.62
C LEU A 45 0.69 1.22 6.38
N TYR A 46 0.06 1.35 5.21
CA TYR A 46 0.76 1.77 3.98
C TYR A 46 1.46 3.12 4.15
N GLY A 47 0.78 4.13 4.68
CA GLY A 47 1.34 5.44 4.92
C GLY A 47 2.51 5.41 5.92
N CYS A 48 2.31 4.78 7.09
CA CYS A 48 3.32 4.71 8.16
C CYS A 48 4.57 3.93 7.73
N LEU A 49 4.40 2.76 7.10
CA LEU A 49 5.53 1.95 6.65
C LEU A 49 6.26 2.63 5.50
N SER A 50 5.54 3.25 4.57
CA SER A 50 6.17 4.03 3.50
C SER A 50 6.95 5.22 4.07
N ALA A 51 6.42 5.91 5.09
CA ALA A 51 7.15 6.95 5.80
C ALA A 51 8.40 6.44 6.51
N LEU A 52 8.32 5.28 7.17
CA LEU A 52 9.48 4.65 7.79
C LEU A 52 10.58 4.35 6.75
N PHE A 53 10.24 3.72 5.63
CA PHE A 53 11.21 3.45 4.57
C PHE A 53 11.71 4.73 3.88
N GLY A 54 10.85 5.74 3.72
CA GLY A 54 11.25 7.06 3.22
C GLY A 54 12.23 7.77 4.16
N PHE A 55 12.06 7.62 5.46
CA PHE A 55 12.98 8.13 6.47
C PHE A 55 14.33 7.39 6.47
N LEU A 56 14.32 6.06 6.35
CA LEU A 56 15.54 5.24 6.31
C LEU A 56 16.30 5.38 4.98
N LEU A 57 15.59 5.61 3.87
CA LEU A 57 16.13 5.67 2.51
C LEU A 57 15.69 6.95 1.77
N PRO A 58 16.05 8.15 2.29
CA PRO A 58 15.50 9.42 1.82
C PRO A 58 15.81 9.72 0.34
N LYS A 59 16.96 9.26 -0.17
CA LYS A 59 17.35 9.43 -1.57
C LYS A 59 16.44 8.68 -2.56
N TYR A 60 15.70 7.67 -2.10
CA TYR A 60 14.88 6.81 -2.94
C TYR A 60 13.40 6.76 -2.50
N SER A 61 12.97 7.72 -1.68
CA SER A 61 11.66 7.73 -1.03
C SER A 61 10.49 7.47 -1.97
N TRP A 62 10.42 8.17 -3.11
CA TRP A 62 9.38 7.92 -4.12
C TRP A 62 9.36 6.46 -4.61
N LYS A 63 10.54 5.87 -4.84
CA LYS A 63 10.64 4.48 -5.29
C LYS A 63 10.23 3.52 -4.18
N SER A 64 10.58 3.80 -2.93
CA SER A 64 10.19 3.01 -1.77
C SER A 64 8.66 3.00 -1.59
N GLY A 65 8.01 4.16 -1.70
CA GLY A 65 6.56 4.26 -1.66
C GLY A 65 5.87 3.44 -2.77
N LEU A 66 6.36 3.52 -4.00
CA LEU A 66 5.83 2.72 -5.11
C LEU A 66 6.03 1.22 -4.91
N ILE A 67 7.19 0.78 -4.44
CA ILE A 67 7.50 -0.64 -4.30
C ILE A 67 6.67 -1.27 -3.20
N ILE A 68 6.46 -0.56 -2.09
CA ILE A 68 5.58 -1.03 -1.03
C ILE A 68 4.13 -1.11 -1.54
N ALA A 69 3.65 -0.08 -2.26
CA ALA A 69 2.29 -0.04 -2.79
C ALA A 69 2.02 -1.05 -3.92
N ALA A 70 3.03 -1.41 -4.72
CA ALA A 70 2.85 -2.18 -5.94
C ALA A 70 2.18 -3.55 -5.73
N PRO A 71 2.62 -4.43 -4.82
CA PRO A 71 2.02 -5.75 -4.68
C PRO A 71 0.52 -5.70 -4.36
N GLY A 72 0.09 -4.86 -3.40
CA GLY A 72 -1.32 -4.75 -3.02
C GLY A 72 -2.19 -4.13 -4.12
N THR A 73 -1.70 -3.09 -4.80
CA THR A 73 -2.42 -2.45 -5.90
C THR A 73 -2.53 -3.37 -7.13
N ILE A 74 -1.48 -4.12 -7.45
CA ILE A 74 -1.47 -5.11 -8.54
C ILE A 74 -2.46 -6.25 -8.22
N MET A 75 -2.41 -6.81 -7.01
CA MET A 75 -3.34 -7.86 -6.59
C MET A 75 -4.79 -7.38 -6.67
N LEU A 76 -5.08 -6.17 -6.16
CA LEU A 76 -6.42 -5.59 -6.19
C LEU A 76 -6.88 -5.28 -7.62
N PHE A 77 -5.98 -4.84 -8.48
CA PHE A 77 -6.27 -4.61 -9.89
C PHE A 77 -6.64 -5.92 -10.61
N PHE A 78 -5.88 -7.00 -10.41
CA PHE A 78 -6.22 -8.31 -10.97
C PHE A 78 -7.52 -8.86 -10.38
N TYR A 79 -7.75 -8.68 -9.08
CA TYR A 79 -9.01 -9.05 -8.45
C TYR A 79 -10.20 -8.31 -9.08
N MET A 80 -10.05 -6.99 -9.29
CA MET A 80 -11.04 -6.17 -9.98
C MET A 80 -11.31 -6.71 -11.39
N LEU A 81 -10.29 -6.96 -12.20
CA LEU A 81 -10.48 -7.46 -13.57
C LEU A 81 -11.22 -8.81 -13.60
N ASN A 82 -10.92 -9.72 -12.67
CA ASN A 82 -11.50 -11.06 -12.64
C ASN A 82 -12.92 -11.11 -12.06
N ASN A 83 -13.26 -10.23 -11.10
CA ASN A 83 -14.56 -10.25 -10.41
C ASN A 83 -15.53 -9.15 -10.86
N SER A 84 -15.12 -8.22 -11.73
CA SER A 84 -15.95 -7.06 -12.13
C SER A 84 -16.87 -7.31 -13.33
N TYR A 85 -16.96 -8.53 -13.86
CA TYR A 85 -17.95 -8.84 -14.88
C TYR A 85 -19.24 -9.36 -14.24
N PRO A 86 -20.40 -8.68 -14.39
CA PRO A 86 -20.68 -7.50 -15.23
C PRO A 86 -20.66 -6.12 -14.53
N PHE A 87 -20.49 -6.05 -13.21
CA PHE A 87 -20.59 -4.78 -12.45
C PHE A 87 -19.22 -4.31 -11.97
N PHE A 88 -18.69 -3.28 -12.64
CA PHE A 88 -17.50 -2.57 -12.18
C PHE A 88 -17.76 -1.87 -10.84
N ASN A 89 -16.95 -2.19 -9.83
CA ASN A 89 -17.02 -1.53 -8.54
C ASN A 89 -15.98 -0.41 -8.44
N PRO A 90 -16.39 0.88 -8.48
CA PRO A 90 -15.47 2.02 -8.43
C PRO A 90 -14.69 2.09 -7.11
N PHE A 91 -15.15 1.42 -6.05
CA PHE A 91 -14.45 1.34 -4.77
C PHE A 91 -13.02 0.79 -4.93
N TYR A 92 -12.81 -0.20 -5.80
CA TYR A 92 -11.46 -0.79 -5.99
C TYR A 92 -10.49 0.18 -6.63
N VAL A 93 -10.94 1.00 -7.59
CA VAL A 93 -10.10 2.04 -8.20
C VAL A 93 -9.76 3.13 -7.20
N ILE A 94 -10.73 3.59 -6.42
CA ILE A 94 -10.49 4.57 -5.35
C ILE A 94 -9.47 3.98 -4.36
N TYR A 95 -9.64 2.73 -3.95
CA TYR A 95 -8.72 2.09 -3.01
C TYR A 95 -7.30 2.00 -3.56
N ILE A 96 -7.11 1.61 -4.84
CA ILE A 96 -5.80 1.62 -5.51
C ILE A 96 -5.17 3.01 -5.47
N LEU A 97 -5.92 4.04 -5.86
CA LEU A 97 -5.41 5.42 -5.91
C LEU A 97 -5.02 5.92 -4.52
N VAL A 98 -5.79 5.58 -3.49
CA VAL A 98 -5.51 5.99 -2.11
C VAL A 98 -4.30 5.24 -1.55
N ILE A 99 -4.12 3.93 -1.84
CA ILE A 99 -2.90 3.19 -1.47
C ILE A 99 -1.67 3.87 -2.10
N LEU A 100 -1.69 4.13 -3.41
CA LEU A 100 -0.58 4.79 -4.10
C LEU A 100 -0.30 6.18 -3.53
N GLY A 101 -1.35 6.99 -3.37
CA GLY A 101 -1.24 8.35 -2.84
C GLY A 101 -0.65 8.38 -1.43
N LEU A 102 -1.17 7.58 -0.51
CA LEU A 102 -0.70 7.54 0.87
C LEU A 102 0.71 6.96 0.98
N SER A 103 1.06 5.95 0.19
CA SER A 103 2.43 5.41 0.19
C SER A 103 3.44 6.42 -0.33
N LEU A 104 3.12 7.13 -1.42
CA LEU A 104 3.98 8.19 -1.96
C LEU A 104 4.13 9.36 -0.99
N LEU A 105 3.02 9.84 -0.43
CA LEU A 105 3.02 10.93 0.55
C LEU A 105 3.75 10.53 1.83
N GLY A 106 3.49 9.33 2.35
CA GLY A 106 4.17 8.78 3.51
C GLY A 106 5.68 8.77 3.29
N ALA A 107 6.15 8.15 2.21
CA ALA A 107 7.58 8.09 1.92
C ALA A 107 8.22 9.48 1.71
N ALA A 108 7.51 10.40 1.04
CA ALA A 108 7.97 11.78 0.89
C ALA A 108 8.13 12.46 2.25
N LEU A 109 7.10 12.41 3.10
CA LEU A 109 7.13 12.99 4.45
C LEU A 109 8.26 12.39 5.29
N GLY A 110 8.38 11.06 5.31
CA GLY A 110 9.46 10.37 6.02
C GLY A 110 10.85 10.86 5.60
N SER A 111 11.06 11.07 4.30
CA SER A 111 12.36 11.53 3.78
C SER A 111 12.75 12.95 4.16
N THR A 112 11.79 13.77 4.63
CA THR A 112 12.06 15.13 5.10
C THR A 112 12.51 15.20 6.56
N ILE A 113 12.28 14.14 7.34
CA ILE A 113 12.63 14.09 8.76
C ILE A 113 14.15 13.98 8.88
N LYS A 114 14.77 14.99 9.49
CA LYS A 114 16.20 15.00 9.84
C LYS A 114 16.33 14.81 11.34
N ILE A 115 17.00 13.74 11.77
CA ILE A 115 17.45 13.62 13.15
C ILE A 115 18.73 14.45 13.26
N ARG A 116 18.69 15.46 14.12
CA ARG A 116 19.80 16.38 14.41
C ARG A 116 20.61 15.88 15.59
#